data_AF-A0A1Q3C9K5-F1
#
_entry.id   AF-A0A1Q3C9K5-F1
#
_cell.length_a   1.000
_cell.length_b   1.000
_cell.length_c   1.000
_cell.angle_alpha   90.00
_cell.angle_beta   90.00
_cell.angle_gamma   90.00
#
_symmetry.space_group_name_H-M   'P 1'
#
loop_
_entity.id
_entity.type
_entity.pdbx_description
1 polymer ?
#
loop_
_entity_poly.entity_id
_entity_poly.type
_entity_poly.pdbx_seq_one_letter_code
_entity_poly.pdbx_strand_id
1 'polypeptide(L)'
;RTMLLQRERANIERLLQLIKGTRSEKGIIVVCDGWSDAQRRPLINFMAASKGGAIFLKAVNTQKEYKDQFYVVSLITDTIAEVGPQNVVQVITDNAPIFKSAGAIVEMQYPFIFWMPCVVHTLNLALKNICAAKNTEKNEITYEECSWITVVTDDVVFIRNFIMNHSMRLAIFNEFVHLKLLAVADTRFASVIVMLKRFKLIKRGLQTMVISDQWSCYREDDVGKASCVKDLILNDV
;
A
#
# COMPACT_ATOMS: atom_id res chain seq x y z
N ARG A 1 8.58 20.82 -32.13
CA ARG A 1 8.72 20.65 -30.66
C ARG A 1 8.17 19.28 -30.14
N THR A 2 7.67 18.39 -31.02
CA THR A 2 7.03 17.09 -30.69
C THR A 2 7.87 15.84 -30.96
N MET A 3 9.02 15.97 -31.64
CA MET A 3 9.87 14.84 -32.06
C MET A 3 10.36 13.98 -30.89
N LEU A 4 10.63 14.58 -29.72
CA LEU A 4 11.15 13.86 -28.57
C LEU A 4 10.10 12.90 -27.99
N LEU A 5 8.86 13.35 -27.78
CA LEU A 5 7.78 12.51 -27.24
C LEU A 5 7.43 11.37 -28.21
N GLN A 6 7.37 11.66 -29.50
CA GLN A 6 7.09 10.65 -30.52
C GLN A 6 8.22 9.60 -30.58
N ARG A 7 9.48 10.04 -30.49
CA ARG A 7 10.64 9.14 -30.47
C ARG A 7 10.67 8.27 -29.20
N GLU A 8 10.38 8.85 -28.04
CA GLU A 8 10.30 8.08 -26.79
C GLU A 8 9.13 7.11 -26.81
N ARG A 9 7.97 7.51 -27.32
CA ARG A 9 6.82 6.60 -27.49
C ARG A 9 7.19 5.42 -28.39
N ALA A 10 7.82 5.67 -29.54
CA ALA A 10 8.26 4.61 -30.44
C ALA A 10 9.30 3.69 -29.79
N ASN A 11 10.21 4.24 -28.97
CA ASN A 11 11.16 3.45 -28.21
C ASN A 11 10.47 2.56 -27.16
N ILE A 12 9.50 3.10 -26.41
CA ILE A 12 8.70 2.32 -25.47
C ILE A 12 7.89 1.24 -26.20
N GLU A 13 7.23 1.55 -27.31
CA GLU A 13 6.51 0.57 -28.12
C GLU A 13 7.42 -0.58 -28.57
N ARG A 14 8.65 -0.27 -29.02
CA ARG A 14 9.65 -1.29 -29.37
C ARG A 14 10.05 -2.17 -28.17
N LEU A 15 10.28 -1.56 -27.00
CA LEU A 15 10.60 -2.32 -25.77
C LEU A 15 9.43 -3.22 -25.35
N LEU A 16 8.19 -2.72 -25.48
CA LEU A 16 6.99 -3.50 -25.16
C LEU A 16 6.78 -4.67 -26.12
N GLN A 17 7.20 -4.58 -27.39
CA GLN A 17 7.10 -5.71 -28.32
C GLN A 17 7.89 -6.94 -27.87
N LEU A 18 9.03 -6.74 -27.21
CA LEU A 18 9.81 -7.86 -26.66
C LEU A 18 9.04 -8.62 -25.57
N ILE A 19 8.27 -7.90 -24.75
CA ILE A 19 7.45 -8.48 -23.70
C ILE A 19 6.19 -9.11 -24.31
N LYS A 20 5.53 -8.41 -25.24
CA LYS A 20 4.32 -8.89 -25.94
C LYS A 20 4.58 -10.11 -26.83
N GLY A 21 5.77 -10.24 -27.43
CA GLY A 21 6.10 -11.32 -28.36
C GLY A 21 6.01 -12.72 -27.75
N THR A 22 6.21 -12.84 -26.43
CA THR A 22 6.17 -14.14 -25.74
C THR A 22 4.76 -14.59 -25.30
N ARG A 23 3.73 -13.74 -25.51
CA ARG A 23 2.37 -14.00 -24.99
C ARG A 23 1.67 -15.17 -25.64
N SER A 24 1.92 -15.45 -26.92
CA SER A 24 1.27 -16.54 -27.65
C SER A 24 1.77 -17.92 -27.23
N GLU A 25 2.99 -18.02 -26.72
CA GLU A 25 3.58 -19.29 -26.28
C GLU A 25 3.34 -19.58 -24.79
N LYS A 26 3.37 -18.53 -23.95
CA LYS A 26 3.38 -18.70 -22.49
C LYS A 26 2.14 -18.15 -21.79
N GLY A 27 1.28 -17.46 -22.54
CA GLY A 27 0.17 -16.71 -21.98
C GLY A 27 0.61 -15.52 -21.15
N ILE A 28 -0.37 -14.75 -20.69
CA ILE A 28 -0.19 -13.63 -19.78
C ILE A 28 -1.20 -13.69 -18.64
N ILE A 29 -0.86 -12.97 -17.58
CA ILE A 29 -1.71 -12.71 -16.44
C ILE A 29 -2.26 -11.30 -16.59
N VAL A 30 -3.57 -11.14 -16.61
CA VAL A 30 -4.22 -9.82 -16.51
C VAL A 30 -4.38 -9.49 -15.03
N VAL A 31 -3.81 -8.38 -14.59
CA VAL A 31 -3.89 -7.89 -13.21
C VAL A 31 -4.75 -6.64 -13.18
N CYS A 32 -5.72 -6.60 -12.27
CA CYS A 32 -6.67 -5.52 -12.10
C CYS A 32 -6.71 -5.05 -10.65
N ASP A 33 -6.66 -3.74 -10.42
CA ASP A 33 -6.68 -3.15 -9.08
C ASP A 33 -7.53 -1.88 -9.06
N GLY A 34 -8.31 -1.70 -8.00
CA GLY A 34 -9.07 -0.49 -7.75
C GLY A 34 -8.28 0.49 -6.90
N TRP A 35 -8.13 1.73 -7.36
CA TRP A 35 -7.45 2.77 -6.58
C TRP A 35 -8.12 4.14 -6.71
N SER A 36 -7.80 5.03 -5.78
CA SER A 36 -8.20 6.43 -5.82
C SER A 36 -6.96 7.30 -5.98
N ASP A 37 -6.99 8.21 -6.94
CA ASP A 37 -5.86 9.13 -7.13
C ASP A 37 -5.81 10.25 -6.08
N ALA A 38 -4.81 11.13 -6.17
CA ALA A 38 -4.64 12.24 -5.24
C ALA A 38 -5.81 13.24 -5.21
N GLN A 39 -6.63 13.27 -6.27
CA GLN A 39 -7.85 14.07 -6.36
C GLN A 39 -9.10 13.29 -5.96
N ARG A 40 -8.93 12.09 -5.37
CA ARG A 40 -9.99 11.15 -4.99
C ARG A 40 -10.82 10.66 -6.16
N ARG A 41 -10.25 10.66 -7.38
CA ARG A 41 -10.92 10.09 -8.55
C ARG A 41 -10.79 8.57 -8.48
N PRO A 42 -11.91 7.83 -8.50
CA PRO A 42 -11.88 6.39 -8.53
C PRO A 42 -11.41 5.87 -9.90
N LEU A 43 -10.39 5.03 -9.91
CA LEU A 43 -9.77 4.44 -11.08
C LEU A 43 -9.71 2.91 -10.95
N ILE A 44 -9.72 2.22 -12.09
CA ILE A 44 -9.39 0.80 -12.17
C ILE A 44 -8.25 0.65 -13.16
N ASN A 45 -7.11 0.11 -12.73
CA ASN A 45 -5.94 -0.09 -13.57
C ASN A 45 -5.81 -1.54 -14.02
N PHE A 46 -5.37 -1.72 -15.26
CA PHE A 46 -5.11 -3.01 -15.87
C PHE A 46 -3.65 -3.12 -16.28
N MET A 47 -3.04 -4.25 -15.93
CA MET A 47 -1.68 -4.60 -16.33
C MET A 47 -1.66 -6.01 -16.91
N ALA A 48 -0.76 -6.24 -17.86
CA ALA A 48 -0.42 -7.57 -18.35
C ALA A 48 0.93 -7.97 -17.77
N ALA A 49 1.00 -9.08 -17.03
CA ALA A 49 2.24 -9.65 -16.53
C ALA A 49 2.59 -10.94 -17.27
N SER A 50 3.86 -11.12 -17.58
CA SER A 50 4.42 -12.30 -18.25
C SER A 50 5.82 -12.59 -17.74
N LYS A 51 6.45 -13.68 -18.21
CA LYS A 51 7.87 -13.95 -17.93
C LYS A 51 8.80 -12.81 -18.37
N GLY A 52 8.43 -12.06 -19.42
CA GLY A 52 9.21 -10.94 -19.94
C GLY A 52 9.08 -9.64 -19.13
N GLY A 53 8.18 -9.61 -18.14
CA GLY A 53 7.88 -8.42 -17.33
C GLY A 53 6.40 -8.04 -17.39
N ALA A 54 6.11 -6.89 -16.78
CA ALA A 54 4.76 -6.33 -16.70
C ALA A 54 4.59 -5.09 -17.60
N ILE A 55 3.42 -4.97 -18.21
CA ILE A 55 3.03 -3.89 -19.10
C ILE A 55 1.77 -3.25 -18.54
N PHE A 56 1.78 -1.93 -18.40
CA PHE A 56 0.55 -1.18 -18.16
C PHE A 56 -0.31 -1.18 -19.42
N LEU A 57 -1.55 -1.64 -19.31
CA LEU A 57 -2.49 -1.69 -20.44
C LEU A 57 -3.30 -0.41 -20.51
N LYS A 58 -4.05 -0.13 -19.44
CA LYS A 58 -4.95 1.03 -19.35
C LYS A 58 -5.32 1.33 -17.90
N ALA A 59 -5.79 2.53 -17.66
CA ALA A 59 -6.52 2.88 -16.45
C ALA A 59 -7.86 3.49 -16.87
N VAL A 60 -8.93 3.03 -16.24
CA VAL A 60 -10.29 3.45 -16.53
C VAL A 60 -10.73 4.39 -15.41
N ASN A 61 -11.14 5.60 -15.79
CA ASN A 61 -11.82 6.48 -14.85
C ASN A 61 -13.25 6.00 -14.67
N THR A 62 -13.62 5.78 -13.40
CA THR A 62 -14.90 5.20 -13.01
C THR A 62 -15.77 6.20 -12.24
N GLN A 63 -15.46 7.49 -12.36
CA GLN A 63 -16.31 8.56 -11.84
C GLN A 63 -17.69 8.52 -12.48
N LYS A 64 -18.74 8.70 -11.66
CA LYS A 64 -20.16 8.67 -12.06
C LYS A 64 -20.69 7.30 -12.50
N GLU A 65 -19.87 6.26 -12.45
CA GLU A 65 -20.29 4.89 -12.72
C GLU A 65 -20.72 4.18 -11.44
N TYR A 66 -21.72 3.32 -11.54
CA TYR A 66 -22.07 2.42 -10.44
C TYR A 66 -21.16 1.19 -10.50
N LYS A 67 -20.23 1.09 -9.55
CA LYS A 67 -19.21 0.04 -9.48
C LYS A 67 -19.76 -1.27 -8.91
N ASP A 68 -20.70 -1.89 -9.61
CA ASP A 68 -21.07 -3.26 -9.27
C ASP A 68 -20.10 -4.28 -9.90
N GLN A 69 -20.31 -5.55 -9.57
CA GLN A 69 -19.53 -6.65 -10.11
C GLN A 69 -19.66 -6.78 -11.63
N PHE A 70 -20.80 -6.44 -12.24
CA PHE A 70 -21.01 -6.57 -13.67
C PHE A 70 -20.26 -5.51 -14.46
N TYR A 71 -20.18 -4.29 -13.94
CA TYR A 71 -19.33 -3.23 -14.46
C TYR A 71 -17.86 -3.62 -14.42
N VAL A 72 -17.39 -4.23 -13.32
CA VAL A 72 -15.99 -4.71 -13.26
C VAL A 72 -15.77 -5.89 -14.22
N VAL A 73 -16.73 -6.81 -14.35
CA VAL A 73 -16.68 -7.91 -15.33
C VAL A 73 -16.53 -7.36 -16.75
N SER A 74 -17.32 -6.36 -17.15
CA SER A 74 -17.23 -5.81 -18.51
C SER A 74 -15.84 -5.23 -18.78
N LEU A 75 -15.26 -4.49 -17.84
CA LEU A 75 -13.90 -3.95 -18.00
C LEU A 75 -12.83 -5.05 -18.08
N ILE A 76 -12.96 -6.13 -17.31
CA ILE A 76 -12.04 -7.27 -17.38
C ILE A 76 -12.19 -7.97 -18.73
N THR A 77 -13.42 -8.27 -19.15
CA THR A 77 -13.73 -8.92 -20.43
C THR A 77 -13.24 -8.11 -21.63
N ASP A 78 -13.43 -6.78 -21.62
CA ASP A 78 -12.88 -5.89 -22.65
C ASP A 78 -11.35 -5.96 -22.70
N THR A 79 -10.71 -6.02 -21.54
CA THR A 79 -9.24 -6.16 -21.45
C THR A 79 -8.77 -7.52 -21.97
N ILE A 80 -9.49 -8.60 -21.67
CA ILE A 80 -9.21 -9.94 -22.20
C ILE A 80 -9.37 -9.94 -23.72
N ALA A 81 -10.41 -9.30 -24.26
CA ALA A 81 -10.63 -9.18 -25.70
C ALA A 81 -9.51 -8.39 -26.40
N GLU A 82 -9.05 -7.28 -25.83
CA GLU A 82 -7.92 -6.48 -26.34
C GLU A 82 -6.61 -7.29 -26.39
N VAL A 83 -6.37 -8.14 -25.40
CA VAL A 83 -5.19 -9.02 -25.34
C VAL A 83 -5.32 -10.21 -26.30
N GLY A 84 -6.55 -10.69 -26.50
CA GLY A 84 -6.86 -11.97 -27.13
C GLY A 84 -7.06 -13.05 -26.05
N PRO A 85 -8.27 -13.63 -25.89
CA PRO A 85 -8.57 -14.59 -24.83
C PRO A 85 -7.58 -15.76 -24.77
N GLN A 86 -7.19 -16.30 -25.92
CA GLN A 86 -6.23 -17.41 -26.04
C GLN A 86 -4.83 -17.09 -25.49
N ASN A 87 -4.50 -15.80 -25.32
CA ASN A 87 -3.23 -15.37 -24.77
C ASN A 87 -3.33 -15.09 -23.27
N VAL A 88 -4.52 -15.16 -22.66
CA VAL A 88 -4.71 -14.93 -21.23
C VAL A 88 -4.83 -16.30 -20.56
N VAL A 89 -4.01 -16.53 -19.54
CA VAL A 89 -4.08 -17.75 -18.72
C VAL A 89 -4.70 -17.48 -17.37
N GLN A 90 -4.61 -16.25 -16.86
CA GLN A 90 -5.02 -15.90 -15.51
C GLN A 90 -5.54 -14.48 -15.41
N VAL A 91 -6.51 -14.27 -14.54
CA VAL A 91 -6.90 -12.94 -14.04
C VAL A 91 -6.60 -12.85 -12.55
N ILE A 92 -5.91 -11.78 -12.13
CA ILE A 92 -5.67 -11.46 -10.72
C ILE A 92 -6.38 -10.15 -10.39
N THR A 93 -7.20 -10.15 -9.33
CA THR A 93 -7.86 -8.95 -8.82
C THR A 93 -7.49 -8.68 -7.38
N ASP A 94 -7.77 -7.48 -6.87
CA ASP A 94 -7.77 -7.25 -5.42
C ASP A 94 -8.85 -8.08 -4.68
N ASN A 95 -8.82 -8.02 -3.34
CA ASN A 95 -9.73 -8.80 -2.48
C ASN A 95 -11.05 -8.10 -2.15
N ALA A 96 -11.34 -6.93 -2.71
CA ALA A 96 -12.60 -6.28 -2.45
C ALA A 96 -13.76 -7.18 -2.92
N PRO A 97 -14.90 -7.20 -2.20
CA PRO A 97 -16.00 -8.12 -2.51
C PRO A 97 -16.47 -8.06 -3.98
N ILE A 98 -16.55 -6.84 -4.54
CA ILE A 98 -16.94 -6.60 -5.93
C ILE A 98 -15.96 -7.25 -6.91
N PHE A 99 -14.65 -7.11 -6.67
CA PHE A 99 -13.61 -7.68 -7.53
C PHE A 99 -13.53 -9.20 -7.42
N LYS A 100 -13.73 -9.76 -6.22
CA LYS A 100 -13.84 -11.22 -6.05
C LYS A 100 -15.03 -11.79 -6.81
N SER A 101 -16.20 -11.17 -6.69
CA SER A 101 -17.39 -11.58 -7.45
C SER A 101 -17.16 -11.47 -8.96
N ALA A 102 -16.55 -10.37 -9.42
CA ALA A 102 -16.25 -10.17 -10.83
C ALA A 102 -15.26 -11.22 -11.36
N GLY A 103 -14.19 -11.51 -10.61
CA GLY A 103 -13.22 -12.54 -10.95
C GLY A 103 -13.83 -13.93 -11.08
N ALA A 104 -14.68 -14.33 -10.13
CA ALA A 104 -15.41 -15.59 -10.18
C ALA A 104 -16.34 -15.67 -11.41
N ILE A 105 -17.02 -14.58 -11.76
CA ILE A 105 -17.87 -14.53 -12.96
C ILE A 105 -17.02 -14.69 -14.24
N VAL A 106 -15.86 -14.02 -14.31
CA VAL A 106 -14.95 -14.12 -15.46
C VAL A 106 -14.41 -15.54 -15.63
N GLU A 107 -14.04 -16.20 -14.55
CA GLU A 107 -13.60 -17.62 -14.57
C GLU A 107 -14.71 -18.55 -15.09
N MET A 108 -15.98 -18.28 -14.76
CA MET A 108 -17.11 -19.02 -15.33
C MET A 108 -17.32 -18.74 -16.83
N GLN A 109 -17.08 -17.50 -17.29
CA GLN A 109 -17.22 -17.12 -18.71
C GLN A 109 -16.08 -17.65 -19.58
N TYR A 110 -14.89 -17.78 -19.02
CA TYR A 110 -13.68 -18.25 -19.70
C TYR A 110 -13.09 -19.46 -18.96
N PRO A 111 -13.59 -20.68 -19.19
CA PRO A 111 -13.17 -21.87 -18.43
C PRO A 111 -11.68 -22.22 -18.50
N PHE A 112 -10.94 -21.64 -19.45
CA PHE A 112 -9.49 -21.81 -19.61
C PHE A 112 -8.67 -20.68 -18.94
N ILE A 113 -9.33 -19.68 -18.35
CA ILE A 113 -8.71 -18.57 -17.60
C ILE A 113 -9.08 -18.73 -16.13
N PHE A 114 -8.10 -19.01 -15.28
CA PHE A 114 -8.34 -19.11 -13.85
C PHE A 114 -8.29 -17.74 -13.17
N TRP A 115 -9.11 -17.55 -12.15
CA TRP A 115 -9.09 -16.35 -11.33
C TRP A 115 -8.39 -16.61 -10.00
N MET A 116 -7.60 -15.63 -9.55
CA MET A 116 -7.02 -15.64 -8.21
C MET A 116 -7.06 -14.27 -7.53
N PRO A 117 -7.25 -14.23 -6.19
CA PRO A 117 -7.05 -13.02 -5.42
C PRO A 117 -5.57 -12.59 -5.39
N CYS A 118 -5.34 -11.28 -5.28
CA CYS A 118 -4.01 -10.71 -5.14
C CYS A 118 -3.35 -11.14 -3.81
N VAL A 119 -2.28 -11.91 -3.90
CA VAL A 119 -1.49 -12.39 -2.74
C VAL A 119 -0.98 -11.22 -1.89
N VAL A 120 -0.50 -10.15 -2.52
CA VAL A 120 0.02 -8.98 -1.78
C VAL A 120 -1.08 -8.33 -0.95
N HIS A 121 -2.28 -8.18 -1.52
CA HIS A 121 -3.42 -7.64 -0.80
C HIS A 121 -3.86 -8.60 0.32
N THR A 122 -3.87 -9.91 0.08
CA THR A 122 -4.16 -10.93 1.10
C THR A 122 -3.22 -10.84 2.29
N LEU A 123 -1.90 -10.77 2.04
CA LEU A 123 -0.90 -10.63 3.09
C LEU A 123 -1.07 -9.31 3.86
N ASN A 124 -1.36 -8.21 3.16
CA ASN A 124 -1.63 -6.95 3.82
C ASN A 124 -2.86 -6.98 4.73
N LEU A 125 -3.95 -7.63 4.32
CA LEU A 125 -5.13 -7.81 5.17
C LEU A 125 -4.82 -8.66 6.40
N ALA A 126 -4.06 -9.74 6.24
CA ALA A 126 -3.61 -10.56 7.36
C ALA A 126 -2.78 -9.73 8.36
N LEU A 127 -1.81 -8.95 7.87
CA LEU A 127 -0.99 -8.08 8.70
C LEU A 127 -1.83 -6.98 9.40
N LYS A 128 -2.82 -6.39 8.71
CA LYS A 128 -3.74 -5.43 9.33
C LYS A 128 -4.54 -6.06 10.48
N ASN A 129 -5.05 -7.28 10.29
CA ASN A 129 -5.79 -7.98 11.33
C ASN A 129 -4.92 -8.31 12.55
N ILE A 130 -3.66 -8.67 12.33
CA ILE A 130 -2.67 -8.92 13.41
C ILE A 130 -2.34 -7.61 14.13
N CYS A 131 -2.05 -6.53 13.39
CA CYS A 131 -1.63 -5.25 13.97
C CYS A 131 -2.76 -4.43 14.60
N ALA A 132 -4.02 -4.81 14.38
CA ALA A 132 -5.21 -4.14 14.90
C ALA A 132 -6.25 -5.19 15.35
N ALA A 133 -5.80 -6.15 16.15
CA ALA A 133 -6.66 -7.22 16.66
C ALA A 133 -7.85 -6.66 17.43
N LYS A 134 -9.06 -7.14 17.12
CA LYS A 134 -10.30 -6.70 17.79
C LYS A 134 -10.71 -7.68 18.88
N ASN A 135 -11.16 -7.16 20.01
CA ASN A 135 -11.74 -7.96 21.08
C ASN A 135 -13.17 -8.39 20.70
N THR A 136 -13.31 -9.64 20.27
CA THR A 136 -14.58 -10.26 19.92
C THR A 136 -14.52 -11.73 20.34
N GLU A 137 -15.67 -12.34 20.62
CA GLU A 137 -15.73 -13.75 21.08
C GLU A 137 -14.97 -14.72 20.15
N LYS A 138 -14.98 -14.47 18.84
CA LYS A 138 -14.32 -15.34 17.85
C LYS A 138 -12.82 -15.08 17.69
N ASN A 139 -12.26 -14.09 18.39
CA ASN A 139 -10.89 -13.60 18.20
C ASN A 139 -10.15 -13.41 19.54
N GLU A 140 -10.60 -14.04 20.62
CA GLU A 140 -10.04 -13.88 21.97
C GLU A 140 -8.54 -14.20 22.03
N ILE A 141 -8.14 -15.37 21.52
CA ILE A 141 -6.73 -15.80 21.47
C ILE A 141 -5.87 -14.80 20.71
N THR A 142 -6.27 -14.41 19.49
CA THR A 142 -5.52 -13.42 18.69
C THR A 142 -5.44 -12.07 19.40
N TYR A 143 -6.51 -11.66 20.08
CA TYR A 143 -6.54 -10.39 20.81
C TYR A 143 -5.57 -10.42 21.99
N GLU A 144 -5.56 -11.49 22.77
CA GLU A 144 -4.61 -11.67 23.88
C GLU A 144 -3.15 -11.60 23.38
N GLU A 145 -2.84 -12.30 22.29
CA GLU A 145 -1.48 -12.38 21.73
C GLU A 145 -1.01 -11.11 20.99
N CYS A 146 -1.93 -10.36 20.36
CA CYS A 146 -1.57 -9.31 19.40
C CYS A 146 -2.07 -7.90 19.76
N SER A 147 -2.97 -7.73 20.74
CA SER A 147 -3.55 -6.41 21.07
C SER A 147 -2.51 -5.36 21.45
N TRP A 148 -1.40 -5.78 22.07
CA TRP A 148 -0.27 -4.91 22.43
C TRP A 148 0.33 -4.19 21.22
N ILE A 149 0.24 -4.76 20.00
CA ILE A 149 0.78 -4.14 18.79
C ILE A 149 0.06 -2.82 18.52
N THR A 150 -1.25 -2.77 18.74
CA THR A 150 -2.05 -1.54 18.58
C THR A 150 -1.58 -0.48 19.57
N VAL A 151 -1.38 -0.85 20.84
CA VAL A 151 -0.90 0.06 21.89
C VAL A 151 0.44 0.69 21.50
N VAL A 152 1.42 -0.14 21.15
CA VAL A 152 2.75 0.33 20.72
C VAL A 152 2.66 1.18 19.44
N THR A 153 1.76 0.84 18.53
CA THR A 153 1.55 1.61 17.30
C THR A 153 0.96 2.98 17.60
N ASP A 154 0.00 3.07 18.50
CA ASP A 154 -0.62 4.33 18.92
C ASP A 154 0.40 5.24 19.62
N ASP A 155 1.25 4.70 20.49
CA ASP A 155 2.36 5.43 21.13
C ASP A 155 3.32 5.99 20.07
N VAL A 156 3.71 5.16 19.11
CA VAL A 156 4.60 5.53 18.01
C VAL A 156 3.99 6.63 17.12
N VAL A 157 2.70 6.52 16.80
CA VAL A 157 1.96 7.54 16.03
C VAL A 157 1.87 8.84 16.82
N PHE A 158 1.60 8.77 18.12
CA PHE A 158 1.57 9.91 19.02
C PHE A 158 2.91 10.64 19.06
N ILE A 159 4.02 9.93 19.34
CA ILE A 159 5.38 10.49 19.34
C ILE A 159 5.72 11.11 17.98
N ARG A 160 5.45 10.39 16.88
CA ARG A 160 5.69 10.90 15.52
C ARG A 160 4.97 12.22 15.30
N ASN A 161 3.66 12.28 15.57
CA ASN A 161 2.86 13.47 15.32
C ASN A 161 3.30 14.63 16.22
N PHE A 162 3.64 14.34 17.49
CA PHE A 162 4.15 15.33 18.42
C PHE A 162 5.42 16.01 17.91
N ILE A 163 6.36 15.25 17.34
CA ILE A 163 7.62 15.76 16.79
C ILE A 163 7.40 16.45 15.43
N MET A 164 6.74 15.77 14.49
CA MET A 164 6.69 16.19 13.08
C MET A 164 5.80 17.41 12.83
N ASN A 165 4.81 17.66 13.70
CA ASN A 165 3.85 18.75 13.51
C ASN A 165 4.33 20.11 14.05
N HIS A 166 5.49 20.16 14.72
CA HIS A 166 6.04 21.40 15.28
C HIS A 166 7.49 21.61 14.81
N SER A 167 7.75 22.75 14.16
CA SER A 167 9.05 23.04 13.52
C SER A 167 10.24 22.95 14.49
N MET A 168 10.12 23.50 15.69
CA MET A 168 11.17 23.41 16.72
C MET A 168 11.46 21.97 17.17
N ARG A 169 10.43 21.16 17.45
CA ARG A 169 10.60 19.75 17.85
C ARG A 169 11.24 18.94 16.73
N LEU A 170 10.85 19.22 15.48
CA LEU A 170 11.47 18.64 14.30
C LEU A 170 12.93 19.06 14.15
N ALA A 171 13.27 20.31 14.44
CA ALA A 171 14.66 20.80 14.41
C ALA A 171 15.53 20.05 15.43
N ILE A 172 15.08 19.98 16.70
CA ILE A 172 15.74 19.21 17.75
C ILE A 172 15.89 17.74 17.31
N PHE A 173 14.82 17.10 16.84
CA PHE A 173 14.87 15.73 16.32
C PHE A 173 15.95 15.53 15.24
N ASN A 174 16.09 16.49 14.32
CA ASN A 174 17.07 16.40 13.23
C ASN A 174 18.53 16.49 13.71
N GLU A 175 18.79 17.07 14.88
CA GLU A 175 20.14 17.13 15.48
C GLU A 175 20.53 15.79 16.10
N PHE A 176 19.59 15.11 16.77
CA PHE A 176 19.85 13.84 17.46
C PHE A 176 19.62 12.60 16.61
N VAL A 177 18.82 12.71 15.53
CA VAL A 177 18.42 11.59 14.68
C VAL A 177 18.71 11.90 13.21
N HIS A 178 19.76 11.28 12.66
CA HIS A 178 20.12 11.43 11.26
C HIS A 178 19.13 10.77 10.29
N LEU A 179 18.41 9.76 10.76
CA LEU A 179 17.48 8.98 9.95
C LEU A 179 16.06 9.52 10.07
N LYS A 180 15.50 10.04 8.97
CA LYS A 180 14.18 10.66 8.99
C LYS A 180 13.05 9.65 9.26
N LEU A 181 12.02 10.13 9.96
CA LEU A 181 10.75 9.41 10.10
C LEU A 181 10.08 9.28 8.73
N LEU A 182 9.44 8.13 8.51
CA LEU A 182 8.79 7.86 7.23
C LEU A 182 7.43 8.60 7.16
N ALA A 183 7.21 9.32 6.07
CA ALA A 183 5.87 9.62 5.60
C ALA A 183 5.36 8.37 4.87
N VAL A 184 4.63 7.51 5.58
CA VAL A 184 4.03 6.33 4.95
C VAL A 184 2.81 6.80 4.19
N ALA A 185 2.84 6.68 2.86
CA ALA A 185 1.66 6.93 2.04
C ALA A 185 0.57 5.91 2.38
N ASP A 186 -0.70 6.34 2.36
CA ASP A 186 -1.88 5.49 2.66
C ASP A 186 -1.93 4.20 1.82
N THR A 187 -1.26 4.20 0.66
CA THR A 187 -1.22 3.10 -0.31
C THR A 187 -0.14 2.04 -0.02
N ARG A 188 0.71 2.21 1.00
CA ARG A 188 1.78 1.24 1.29
C ARG A 188 1.30 0.12 2.21
N PHE A 189 1.42 -1.12 1.73
CA PHE A 189 1.18 -2.32 2.51
C PHE A 189 2.09 -2.40 3.75
N ALA A 190 1.58 -2.99 4.84
CA ALA A 190 2.30 -3.20 6.09
C ALA A 190 2.91 -1.90 6.71
N SER A 191 2.22 -0.77 6.56
CA SER A 191 2.64 0.56 7.03
C SER A 191 3.04 0.58 8.51
N VAL A 192 2.26 -0.08 9.37
CA VAL A 192 2.51 -0.21 10.82
C VAL A 192 3.88 -0.84 11.07
N ILE A 193 4.15 -2.02 10.48
CA ILE A 193 5.41 -2.74 10.69
C ILE A 193 6.61 -1.93 10.18
N VAL A 194 6.46 -1.25 9.04
CA VAL A 194 7.51 -0.40 8.49
C VAL A 194 7.81 0.78 9.43
N MET A 195 6.77 1.39 10.03
CA MET A 195 6.92 2.46 11.00
C MET A 195 7.60 1.98 12.28
N LEU A 196 7.15 0.85 12.86
CA LEU A 196 7.75 0.25 14.05
C LEU A 196 9.22 -0.12 13.83
N LYS A 197 9.56 -0.72 12.69
CA LYS A 197 10.96 -0.98 12.31
C LYS A 197 11.79 0.29 12.24
N ARG A 198 11.24 1.37 11.65
CA ARG A 198 11.92 2.68 11.59
C ARG A 198 12.15 3.23 12.99
N PHE A 199 11.12 3.19 13.85
CA PHE A 199 11.21 3.66 15.23
C PHE A 199 12.26 2.91 16.04
N LYS A 200 12.32 1.57 15.91
CA LYS A 200 13.35 0.75 16.54
C LYS A 200 14.77 1.18 16.15
N LEU A 201 15.00 1.49 14.87
CA LEU A 201 16.31 1.95 14.39
C LEU A 201 16.74 3.30 14.97
N ILE A 202 15.78 4.18 15.26
CA ILE A 202 16.06 5.53 15.78
C ILE A 202 15.88 5.65 17.29
N LYS A 203 15.51 4.57 18.01
CA LYS A 203 15.20 4.58 19.45
C LYS A 203 16.30 5.27 20.27
N ARG A 204 17.57 4.91 20.03
CA ARG A 204 18.70 5.52 20.77
C ARG A 204 18.83 7.03 20.56
N GLY A 205 18.60 7.50 19.33
CA GLY A 205 18.63 8.93 19.03
C GLY A 205 17.45 9.65 19.70
N LEU A 206 16.26 9.04 19.69
CA LEU A 206 15.10 9.55 20.43
C LEU A 206 15.33 9.61 21.94
N GLN A 207 15.94 8.58 22.53
CA GLN A 207 16.29 8.55 23.96
C GLN A 207 17.26 9.68 24.32
N THR A 208 18.30 9.89 23.50
CA THR A 208 19.28 10.97 23.69
C THR A 208 18.61 12.35 23.53
N MET A 209 17.69 12.48 22.58
CA MET A 209 16.92 13.70 22.35
C MET A 209 16.10 14.11 23.59
N VAL A 210 15.31 13.20 24.16
CA VAL A 210 14.37 13.54 25.25
C VAL A 210 15.03 13.77 26.62
N ILE A 211 16.30 13.39 26.77
CA ILE A 211 17.12 13.69 27.96
C ILE A 211 18.01 14.92 27.78
N SER A 212 18.03 15.52 26.58
CA SER A 212 18.89 16.67 26.29
C SER A 212 18.41 17.95 26.98
N ASP A 213 19.35 18.87 27.20
CA ASP A 213 19.04 20.22 27.68
C ASP A 213 18.15 20.97 26.69
N GLN A 214 18.36 20.78 25.37
CA GLN A 214 17.52 21.40 24.34
C GLN A 214 16.04 21.00 24.48
N TRP A 215 15.77 19.70 24.71
CA TRP A 215 14.41 19.22 24.97
C TRP A 215 13.84 19.77 26.28
N SER A 216 14.69 19.88 27.31
CA SER A 216 14.30 20.38 28.63
C SER A 216 14.04 21.89 28.67
N CYS A 217 14.71 22.66 27.81
CA CYS A 217 14.57 24.11 27.64
C CYS A 217 13.40 24.49 26.74
N TYR A 218 12.82 23.57 25.99
CA TYR A 218 11.66 23.78 25.10
C TYR A 218 10.32 24.04 25.86
N ARG A 219 10.36 24.39 27.16
CA ARG A 219 9.29 24.29 28.17
C ARG A 219 8.01 25.12 28.01
N GLU A 220 7.70 25.68 26.84
CA GLU A 220 6.59 26.65 26.70
C GLU A 220 5.39 26.17 25.86
N ASP A 221 5.43 24.98 25.25
CA ASP A 221 4.27 24.42 24.51
C ASP A 221 4.02 22.93 24.84
N ASP A 222 2.78 22.61 25.21
CA ASP A 222 2.28 21.25 25.43
C ASP A 222 3.10 20.38 26.42
N VAL A 223 3.53 20.94 27.55
CA VAL A 223 4.40 20.30 28.57
C VAL A 223 3.91 18.90 28.98
N GLY A 224 2.60 18.71 29.14
CA GLY A 224 2.04 17.39 29.51
C GLY A 224 2.28 16.33 28.43
N LYS A 225 2.12 16.68 27.15
CA LYS A 225 2.41 15.76 26.03
C LYS A 225 3.92 15.52 25.89
N ALA A 226 4.73 16.54 26.11
CA ALA A 226 6.19 16.42 26.09
C ALA A 226 6.69 15.45 27.17
N SER A 227 6.12 15.51 28.38
CA SER A 227 6.40 14.54 29.45
C SER A 227 5.99 13.14 29.06
N CYS A 228 4.76 12.97 28.56
CA CYS A 228 4.27 11.67 28.10
C CYS A 228 5.17 11.06 27.00
N VAL A 229 5.60 11.86 26.01
CA VAL A 229 6.55 11.40 24.98
C VAL A 229 7.88 10.95 25.58
N LYS A 230 8.40 11.70 26.55
CA LYS A 230 9.64 11.33 27.26
C LYS A 230 9.48 9.99 27.98
N ASP A 231 8.38 9.83 28.72
CA ASP A 231 8.09 8.61 29.48
C ASP A 231 7.95 7.40 28.54
N LEU A 232 7.21 7.53 27.44
CA LEU A 232 7.05 6.46 26.43
C LEU A 232 8.38 6.05 25.77
N ILE A 233 9.27 7.02 25.47
CA ILE A 233 10.55 6.74 24.82
C ILE A 233 11.56 6.08 25.77
N LEU A 234 11.56 6.50 27.04
CA LEU A 234 12.48 6.01 28.06
C LEU A 234 11.98 4.74 28.75
N ASN A 235 10.73 4.34 28.52
CA ASN A 235 10.23 3.07 29.03
C ASN A 235 11.03 1.89 28.43
N ASP A 236 11.61 1.11 29.33
CA ASP A 236 12.38 -0.11 29.03
C ASP A 236 11.56 -1.39 29.26
N VAL A 237 10.31 -1.24 29.74
CA VAL A 237 9.34 -2.33 29.97
C VAL A 237 8.55 -2.64 28.70
#